data_AF-A0A514MH44-F1
#
_entry.id   AF-A0A514MH44-F1
#
_cell.length_a   1.000
_cell.length_b   1.000
_cell.length_c   1.000
_cell.angle_alpha   90.00
_cell.angle_beta   90.00
_cell.angle_gamma   90.00
#
_symmetry.space_group_name_H-M   'P 1'
#
loop_
_entity.id
_entity.type
_entity.pdbx_description
1 polymer ?
#
loop_
_entity_poly.entity_id
_entity_poly.type
_entity_poly.pdbx_seq_one_letter_code
_entity_poly.pdbx_strand_id
1 'polypeptide(L)' 'SQIQGREKFLKVIEFLRRQLHQDTLFVYINSAFSPNPDEVVIDLYN' A
#
# COMPACT_ATOMS: atom_id res chain seq x y z
N SER A 1 -1.90 8.69 11.76
CA SER A 1 -2.76 7.52 11.53
C SER A 1 -1.89 6.30 11.26
N GLN A 2 -2.06 5.20 11.98
CA GLN A 2 -1.32 3.96 11.75
C GLN A 2 -2.18 3.03 10.88
N ILE A 3 -1.56 2.36 9.90
CA ILE A 3 -2.21 1.33 9.08
C ILE A 3 -2.07 0.00 9.82
N GLN A 4 -3.18 -0.70 10.01
CA GLN A 4 -3.19 -2.01 10.70
C GLN A 4 -2.90 -3.13 9.68
N GLY A 5 -2.28 -4.23 10.13
CA GLY A 5 -1.93 -5.34 9.24
C GLY A 5 -3.11 -6.01 8.54
N ARG A 6 -4.30 -5.99 9.17
CA ARG A 6 -5.54 -6.53 8.58
C ARG A 6 -6.18 -5.66 7.50
N GLU A 7 -5.63 -4.46 7.26
CA GLU A 7 -6.16 -3.57 6.24
C GLU A 7 -5.61 -3.94 4.87
N LYS A 8 -6.38 -3.66 3.84
CA LYS A 8 -5.96 -3.85 2.45
C LYS A 8 -4.82 -2.91 2.08
N PHE A 9 -3.94 -3.37 1.20
CA PHE A 9 -2.83 -2.58 0.67
C PHE A 9 -3.30 -1.31 -0.05
N LEU A 10 -4.53 -1.30 -0.58
CA LEU A 10 -5.18 -0.10 -1.11
C LEU A 10 -5.13 1.09 -0.13
N LYS A 11 -5.27 0.85 1.18
CA LYS A 11 -5.19 1.92 2.19
C LYS A 11 -3.80 2.56 2.25
N VAL A 12 -2.74 1.79 2.01
CA VAL A 12 -1.36 2.30 1.89
C VAL A 12 -1.24 3.21 0.67
N ILE A 13 -1.78 2.77 -0.48
CA ILE A 13 -1.76 3.55 -1.72
C ILE A 13 -2.52 4.87 -1.53
N GLU A 14 -3.74 4.83 -0.99
CA GLU A 14 -4.54 6.02 -0.73
C GLU A 14 -3.88 6.98 0.26
N PHE A 15 -3.25 6.44 1.30
CA PHE A 15 -2.50 7.24 2.26
C PHE A 15 -1.37 8.01 1.56
N LEU A 16 -0.56 7.32 0.75
CA LEU A 16 0.54 7.96 0.02
C LEU A 16 0.05 8.97 -1.03
N ARG A 17 -1.03 8.67 -1.77
CA ARG A 17 -1.64 9.62 -2.71
C ARG A 17 -2.02 10.94 -2.04
N ARG A 18 -2.64 10.87 -0.84
CA ARG A 18 -3.01 12.05 -0.06
C ARG A 18 -1.81 12.83 0.45
N GLN A 19 -0.76 12.14 0.88
CA GLN A 19 0.45 12.78 1.42
C GLN A 19 1.33 13.42 0.33
N LEU A 20 1.36 12.82 -0.86
CA LEU A 20 2.20 13.28 -1.98
C LEU A 20 1.45 14.18 -2.96
N HIS A 21 0.14 14.37 -2.78
CA HIS A 21 -0.73 15.10 -3.70
C HIS A 21 -0.62 14.55 -5.14
N GLN A 22 -0.69 13.23 -5.28
CA GLN A 22 -0.63 12.53 -6.56
C GLN A 22 -1.89 11.70 -6.80
N ASP A 23 -2.48 11.83 -7.98
CA ASP A 23 -3.68 11.07 -8.35
C ASP A 23 -3.36 9.61 -8.71
N THR A 24 -2.20 9.40 -9.35
CA THR A 24 -1.70 8.07 -9.74
C THR A 24 -0.38 7.78 -9.06
N LEU A 25 -0.28 6.59 -8.46
CA LEU A 25 0.91 6.15 -7.75
C LEU A 25 1.14 4.66 -8.04
N PHE A 26 2.36 4.28 -8.39
CA PHE A 26 2.80 2.90 -8.50
C PHE A 26 3.69 2.58 -7.31
N VAL A 27 3.32 1.57 -6.52
CA VAL A 27 4.02 1.19 -5.29
C VAL A 27 4.59 -0.21 -5.48
N TYR A 28 5.87 -0.35 -5.11
CA TYR A 28 6.61 -1.61 -5.19
C TYR A 28 7.18 -1.96 -3.82
N ILE A 29 7.12 -3.23 -3.46
CA ILE A 29 7.76 -3.77 -2.26
C ILE A 29 9.13 -4.32 -2.65
N ASN A 30 10.15 -3.97 -1.87
CA ASN A 30 11.54 -4.39 -2.06
C ASN A 30 12.08 -4.14 -3.48
N SER A 31 11.55 -3.12 -4.17
CA SER A 31 11.86 -2.81 -5.57
C SER A 31 11.66 -3.99 -6.53
N ALA A 32 10.83 -4.99 -6.17
CA ALA A 32 10.72 -6.25 -6.91
C ALA A 32 9.33 -6.45 -7.53
N PHE A 33 8.25 -6.20 -6.78
CA PHE A 33 6.88 -6.45 -7.26
C PHE A 33 5.90 -5.39 -6.75
N SER A 34 4.78 -5.24 -7.46
CA SER A 34 3.66 -4.40 -7.03
C SER A 34 2.57 -5.28 -6.41
N PRO A 35 2.18 -5.05 -5.14
CA PRO A 35 1.13 -5.84 -4.49
C PRO A 35 -0.24 -5.64 -5.12
N ASN A 36 -1.11 -6.64 -5.00
CA ASN A 36 -2.52 -6.45 -5.37
C ASN A 36 -3.18 -5.48 -4.35
N PRO A 37 -3.89 -4.43 -4.78
CA PRO A 37 -4.55 -3.51 -3.84
C PRO A 37 -5.50 -4.18 -2.84
N ASP A 38 -6.07 -5.34 -3.19
CA ASP A 38 -6.97 -6.10 -2.33
C ASP A 38 -6.28 -7.03 -1.32
N GLU A 39 -4.95 -7.22 -1.45
CA GLU A 39 -4.14 -8.02 -0.53
C GLU A 39 -4.04 -7.33 0.84
N VAL A 40 -4.07 -8.09 1.93
CA VAL A 40 -3.93 -7.51 3.28
C VAL A 40 -2.47 -7.27 3.61
N VAL A 41 -2.20 -6.16 4.30
CA VAL A 41 -0.82 -5.70 4.58
C VAL A 41 0.00 -6.73 5.35
N ILE A 42 -0.62 -7.52 6.23
CA ILE A 42 0.08 -8.54 7.02
C ILE A 42 0.59 -9.70 6.14
N ASP A 43 -0.10 -10.05 5.07
CA ASP A 43 0.32 -11.13 4.16
C ASP A 43 1.54 -10.72 3.33
N LEU A 44 1.81 -9.41 3.24
CA LEU A 44 2.99 -8.84 2.59
C LEU A 44 4.21 -8.75 3.52
N TYR A 45 4.01 -9.02 4.81
CA TYR A 45 5.05 -9.07 5.84
C TYR A 45 5.48 -10.52 6.03
N ASN A 46 6.49 -10.95 5.26
CA ASN A 46 7.24 -12.17 5.58
C ASN A 46 8.21 -11.93 6.72
#